data_AF-A0A972I9I3-F1
#
_entry.id   AF-A0A972I9I3-F1
#
_cell.length_a   1.000
_cell.length_b   1.000
_cell.length_c   1.000
_cell.angle_alpha   90.00
_cell.angle_beta   90.00
_cell.angle_gamma   90.00
#
_symmetry.space_group_name_H-M   'P 1'
#
loop_
_entity.id
_entity.type
_entity.pdbx_description
1 polymer ?
#
loop_
_entity_poly.entity_id
_entity_poly.type
_entity_poly.pdbx_seq_one_letter_code
_entity_poly.pdbx_strand_id
1 'polypeptide(L)'
;MTLRVVVAPSSFKESLSAEAAALAIEVGVKRAAPDASVVRIPIADGGEGFARTLTRSADGELREASVRGPLRRRRRAHYGMLGDHEAVVEAAAAIGLRLVPRHARNPLRVSSEGVGELILAALDAGAKKITLGCGDTANNDGGFGLARALGVRFLDSRGRALEPRVAALTELSSIDLSGVDPRLRAIELEVVCNPMSLLTGPCGTSRIFSPYKGATPPVVEILDAALTRLAAVVEAQVGVSVATMPGAGSGGGMAGLLHALFGARLTPRFELILGRLPLDAALAEADVAFTGEGAIDETTVMGKVPYEVARRAAARGVPVIALVGQVGPGAERSHAHGVTAILPLGRDERPIEEALRSARADLARTAEHATRLLLASRRVERQREAASR
;
A
#
# COMPACT_ATOMS: atom_id res chain seq x y z
N MET A 1 -2.20 12.81 -35.57
CA MET A 1 -2.48 11.76 -34.58
C MET A 1 -2.68 12.41 -33.22
N THR A 2 -3.82 12.11 -32.60
CA THR A 2 -4.17 12.52 -31.24
C THR A 2 -3.27 11.83 -30.23
N LEU A 3 -2.75 12.57 -29.23
CA LEU A 3 -1.92 12.02 -28.16
C LEU A 3 -2.76 11.06 -27.30
N ARG A 4 -2.32 9.81 -27.14
CA ARG A 4 -2.96 8.78 -26.31
C ARG A 4 -2.22 8.62 -24.99
N VAL A 5 -2.84 8.97 -23.88
CA VAL A 5 -2.20 9.04 -22.57
C VAL A 5 -2.86 8.08 -21.59
N VAL A 6 -2.06 7.24 -20.95
CA VAL A 6 -2.48 6.45 -19.78
C VAL A 6 -2.07 7.18 -18.51
N VAL A 7 -2.98 7.30 -17.55
CA VAL A 7 -2.72 7.93 -16.26
C VAL A 7 -2.99 6.92 -15.16
N ALA A 8 -1.94 6.33 -14.60
CA ALA A 8 -2.00 5.28 -13.60
C ALA A 8 -1.22 5.59 -12.31
N PRO A 9 -1.63 6.61 -11.53
CA PRO A 9 -0.98 6.94 -10.26
C PRO A 9 -1.51 6.10 -9.09
N SER A 10 -0.72 6.06 -8.01
CA SER A 10 -1.16 5.68 -6.66
C SER A 10 -1.70 6.88 -5.89
N SER A 11 -2.11 6.67 -4.64
CA SER A 11 -2.38 7.74 -3.70
C SER A 11 -1.09 8.51 -3.36
N PHE A 12 -1.24 9.81 -3.11
CA PHE A 12 -0.20 10.65 -2.55
C PHE A 12 -0.46 10.69 -1.04
N LYS A 13 0.31 9.91 -0.29
CA LYS A 13 0.13 9.68 1.15
C LYS A 13 -0.11 11.00 1.88
N GLU A 14 -1.17 11.03 2.70
CA GLU A 14 -1.58 12.20 3.49
C GLU A 14 -2.05 13.42 2.66
N SER A 15 -2.28 13.27 1.35
CA SER A 15 -2.70 14.37 0.47
C SER A 15 -3.83 14.01 -0.50
N LEU A 16 -3.57 13.21 -1.55
CA LEU A 16 -4.53 12.91 -2.61
C LEU A 16 -4.84 11.41 -2.69
N SER A 17 -6.11 11.07 -2.94
CA SER A 17 -6.45 9.71 -3.38
C SER A 17 -5.91 9.45 -4.79
N ALA A 18 -5.82 8.18 -5.20
CA ALA A 18 -5.39 7.82 -6.55
C ALA A 18 -6.31 8.42 -7.62
N GLU A 19 -7.61 8.48 -7.38
CA GLU A 19 -8.59 9.11 -8.29
C GLU A 19 -8.37 10.61 -8.41
N ALA A 20 -8.14 11.28 -7.27
CA ALA A 20 -7.88 12.72 -7.25
C ALA A 20 -6.56 13.06 -7.95
N ALA A 21 -5.53 12.23 -7.78
CA ALA A 21 -4.27 12.35 -8.48
C ALA A 21 -4.45 12.14 -10.00
N ALA A 22 -5.15 11.08 -10.41
CA ALA A 22 -5.39 10.79 -11.83
C ALA A 22 -6.16 11.92 -12.53
N LEU A 23 -7.17 12.49 -11.86
CA LEU A 23 -7.90 13.65 -12.37
C LEU A 23 -7.01 14.89 -12.51
N ALA A 24 -6.15 15.17 -11.54
CA ALA A 24 -5.25 16.31 -11.60
C ALA A 24 -4.25 16.20 -12.77
N ILE A 25 -3.71 14.99 -12.99
CA ILE A 25 -2.83 14.71 -14.12
C ILE A 25 -3.57 14.89 -15.46
N GLU A 26 -4.79 14.35 -15.59
CA GLU A 26 -5.62 14.56 -16.79
C GLU A 26 -5.85 16.04 -17.08
N VAL A 27 -6.17 16.85 -16.06
CA VAL A 27 -6.34 18.29 -16.20
C VAL A 27 -5.06 18.95 -16.75
N GLY A 28 -3.90 18.56 -16.23
CA GLY A 28 -2.60 19.05 -16.73
C GLY A 28 -2.35 18.67 -18.18
N VAL A 29 -2.56 17.41 -18.53
CA VAL A 29 -2.42 16.89 -19.91
C VAL A 29 -3.32 17.68 -20.86
N LYS A 30 -4.60 17.87 -20.52
CA LYS A 30 -5.57 18.58 -21.38
C LYS A 30 -5.28 20.08 -21.53
N ARG A 31 -4.62 20.72 -20.57
CA ARG A 31 -4.16 22.12 -20.74
C ARG A 31 -3.09 22.28 -21.80
N ALA A 32 -2.22 21.27 -21.96
CA ALA A 32 -1.17 21.26 -22.97
C ALA A 32 -1.64 20.68 -24.31
N ALA A 33 -2.53 19.69 -24.28
CA ALA A 33 -3.07 18.98 -25.43
C ALA A 33 -4.59 18.79 -25.27
N PRO A 34 -5.42 19.78 -25.65
CA PRO A 34 -6.87 19.74 -25.45
C PRO A 34 -7.56 18.50 -26.04
N ASP A 35 -7.07 18.02 -27.19
CA ASP A 35 -7.65 16.89 -27.90
C ASP A 35 -7.12 15.53 -27.41
N ALA A 36 -6.20 15.48 -26.43
CA ALA A 36 -5.60 14.23 -25.98
C ALA A 36 -6.64 13.23 -25.45
N SER A 37 -6.51 11.96 -25.87
CA SER A 37 -7.28 10.85 -25.32
C SER A 37 -6.62 10.38 -24.03
N VAL A 38 -7.32 10.48 -22.90
CA VAL A 38 -6.76 10.15 -21.58
C VAL A 38 -7.55 9.01 -20.95
N VAL A 39 -6.86 7.91 -20.64
CA VAL A 39 -7.41 6.78 -19.88
C VAL A 39 -6.90 6.85 -18.45
N ARG A 40 -7.78 7.12 -17.49
CA ARG A 40 -7.45 7.15 -16.06
C ARG A 40 -7.62 5.76 -15.45
N ILE A 41 -6.56 5.27 -14.82
CA ILE A 41 -6.50 3.98 -14.14
C ILE A 41 -5.91 4.21 -12.75
N PRO A 42 -6.65 4.82 -11.82
CA PRO A 42 -6.18 5.04 -10.46
C PRO A 42 -5.94 3.69 -9.77
N ILE A 43 -4.75 3.50 -9.19
CA ILE A 43 -4.35 2.24 -8.58
C ILE A 43 -4.43 2.37 -7.05
N ALA A 44 -5.38 1.65 -6.44
CA ALA A 44 -5.48 1.50 -4.99
C ALA A 44 -4.77 0.20 -4.57
N ASP A 45 -3.54 0.31 -4.06
CA ASP A 45 -2.60 -0.81 -3.88
C ASP A 45 -2.82 -1.66 -2.61
N GLY A 46 -4.05 -1.67 -2.09
CA GLY A 46 -4.40 -2.26 -0.79
C GLY A 46 -4.28 -1.27 0.38
N GLY A 47 -3.93 0.00 0.11
CA GLY A 47 -3.85 1.09 1.07
C GLY A 47 -5.13 1.90 1.24
N GLU A 48 -4.98 3.21 1.46
CA GLU A 48 -6.12 4.10 1.74
C GLU A 48 -7.15 4.12 0.58
N GLY A 49 -8.42 3.91 0.90
CA GLY A 49 -9.52 3.93 -0.06
C GLY A 49 -9.81 2.59 -0.73
N PHE A 50 -8.98 1.57 -0.51
CA PHE A 50 -9.14 0.22 -1.08
C PHE A 50 -10.54 -0.36 -0.84
N ALA A 51 -11.05 -0.32 0.40
CA ALA A 51 -12.37 -0.87 0.70
C ALA A 51 -13.47 -0.09 -0.04
N ARG A 52 -13.40 1.24 -0.06
CA ARG A 52 -14.41 2.07 -0.74
C ARG A 52 -14.44 1.82 -2.24
N THR A 53 -13.28 1.73 -2.88
CA THR A 53 -13.19 1.56 -4.33
C THR A 53 -13.72 0.20 -4.76
N LEU A 54 -13.34 -0.89 -4.07
CA LEU A 54 -13.87 -2.22 -4.39
C LEU A 54 -15.36 -2.35 -4.08
N THR A 55 -15.82 -1.78 -2.96
CA THR A 55 -17.25 -1.78 -2.60
C THR A 55 -18.09 -1.09 -3.65
N ARG A 56 -17.68 0.12 -4.07
CA ARG A 56 -18.40 0.87 -5.11
C ARG A 56 -18.39 0.17 -6.46
N SER A 57 -17.28 -0.47 -6.82
CA SER A 57 -17.15 -1.15 -8.12
C SER A 57 -18.00 -2.42 -8.21
N ALA A 58 -18.45 -2.95 -7.08
CA ALA A 58 -19.29 -4.14 -6.99
C ALA A 58 -20.71 -3.83 -6.48
N ASP A 59 -21.13 -2.55 -6.53
CA ASP A 59 -22.43 -2.09 -6.02
C ASP A 59 -22.74 -2.56 -4.59
N GLY A 60 -21.70 -2.69 -3.77
CA GLY A 60 -21.77 -3.14 -2.40
C GLY A 60 -22.11 -2.03 -1.39
N GLU A 61 -22.17 -2.42 -0.12
CA GLU A 61 -22.50 -1.53 0.99
C GLU A 61 -21.26 -1.24 1.84
N LEU A 62 -20.98 0.04 2.09
CA LEU A 62 -19.94 0.43 3.05
C LEU A 62 -20.53 0.47 4.46
N ARG A 63 -19.99 -0.32 5.39
CA ARG A 63 -20.44 -0.39 6.78
C ARG A 63 -19.41 0.22 7.72
N GLU A 64 -19.90 0.84 8.81
CA GLU A 64 -19.05 1.41 9.86
C GLU A 64 -18.95 0.46 11.07
N ALA A 65 -17.80 0.51 11.74
CA ALA A 65 -17.57 -0.20 13.00
C ALA A 65 -16.76 0.65 13.98
N SER A 66 -17.05 0.49 15.28
CA SER A 66 -16.28 1.13 16.36
C SER A 66 -15.08 0.27 16.73
N VAL A 67 -13.89 0.69 16.30
CA VAL A 67 -12.64 -0.06 16.50
C VAL A 67 -11.60 0.76 17.25
N ARG A 68 -10.54 0.12 17.71
CA ARG A 68 -9.35 0.75 18.27
C ARG A 68 -8.46 1.25 17.14
N GLY A 69 -8.14 2.54 17.20
CA GLY A 69 -7.17 3.14 16.31
C GLY A 69 -5.73 2.70 16.62
N PRO A 70 -4.75 3.23 15.87
CA PRO A 70 -3.35 2.85 16.02
C PRO A 70 -2.83 3.08 17.45
N LEU A 71 -3.27 4.17 18.11
CA LEU A 71 -2.92 4.49 19.51
C LEU A 71 -3.95 3.95 20.52
N ARG A 72 -4.68 2.88 20.18
CA ARG A 72 -5.66 2.16 21.03
C ARG A 72 -6.89 2.96 21.49
N ARG A 73 -7.07 4.20 21.02
CA ARG A 73 -8.30 4.98 21.27
C ARG A 73 -9.43 4.50 20.35
N ARG A 74 -10.66 4.44 20.86
CA ARG A 74 -11.85 4.11 20.06
C ARG A 74 -12.07 5.13 18.95
N ARG A 75 -12.46 4.66 17.76
CA ARG A 75 -12.80 5.48 16.60
C ARG A 75 -13.72 4.70 15.65
N ARG A 76 -14.43 5.42 14.80
CA ARG A 76 -15.16 4.82 13.68
C ARG A 76 -14.18 4.48 12.54
N ALA A 77 -14.25 3.25 12.08
CA ALA A 77 -13.63 2.76 10.86
C ALA A 77 -14.72 2.18 9.96
N HIS A 78 -14.32 1.65 8.81
CA HIS A 78 -15.25 1.10 7.83
C HIS A 78 -14.67 -0.13 7.15
N TYR A 79 -15.57 -0.96 6.63
CA TYR A 79 -15.30 -2.08 5.74
C TYR A 79 -16.42 -2.14 4.68
N GLY A 80 -16.19 -2.87 3.61
CA GLY A 80 -17.15 -3.09 2.54
C GLY A 80 -17.81 -4.45 2.64
N MET A 81 -19.10 -4.53 2.33
CA MET A 81 -19.81 -5.78 2.03
C MET A 81 -20.10 -5.83 0.53
N LEU A 82 -19.65 -6.90 -0.13
CA LEU A 82 -19.93 -7.19 -1.53
C LEU A 82 -21.00 -8.30 -1.55
N GLY A 83 -22.27 -7.89 -1.58
CA GLY A 83 -23.39 -8.80 -1.32
C GLY A 83 -23.38 -9.34 0.11
N ASP A 84 -23.89 -10.55 0.30
CA ASP A 84 -24.17 -11.10 1.64
C ASP A 84 -23.00 -11.85 2.29
N HIS A 85 -21.97 -12.22 1.52
CA HIS A 85 -20.97 -13.21 1.96
C HIS A 85 -19.51 -12.81 1.71
N GLU A 86 -19.23 -11.73 0.99
CA GLU A 86 -17.88 -11.26 0.74
C GLU A 86 -17.69 -9.88 1.39
N ALA A 87 -16.56 -9.69 2.06
CA ALA A 87 -16.22 -8.40 2.66
C ALA A 87 -14.83 -7.94 2.23
N VAL A 88 -14.68 -6.63 2.13
CA VAL A 88 -13.40 -5.97 1.88
C VAL A 88 -13.01 -5.17 3.11
N VAL A 89 -11.93 -5.56 3.76
CA VAL A 89 -11.38 -4.87 4.93
C VAL A 89 -10.17 -4.06 4.49
N GLU A 90 -10.09 -2.82 4.96
CA GLU A 90 -8.94 -1.94 4.71
C GLU A 90 -8.23 -1.67 6.05
N ALA A 91 -6.99 -2.14 6.20
CA ALA A 91 -6.23 -1.91 7.42
C ALA A 91 -6.03 -0.41 7.69
N ALA A 92 -5.76 0.39 6.66
CA ALA A 92 -5.61 1.84 6.76
C ALA A 92 -6.87 2.54 7.31
N ALA A 93 -8.06 1.97 7.09
CA ALA A 93 -9.31 2.48 7.63
C ALA A 93 -9.35 2.41 9.16
N ALA A 94 -8.67 1.45 9.80
CA ALA A 94 -8.56 1.29 11.25
C ALA A 94 -7.26 1.92 11.81
N ILE A 95 -6.13 1.61 11.19
CA ILE A 95 -4.77 1.83 11.71
C ILE A 95 -3.83 2.56 10.74
N GLY A 96 -4.38 3.32 9.79
CA GLY A 96 -3.60 4.03 8.78
C GLY A 96 -2.61 5.03 9.36
N LEU A 97 -1.47 5.23 8.68
CA LEU A 97 -0.40 6.14 9.07
C LEU A 97 -0.89 7.58 9.28
N ARG A 98 -1.84 8.03 8.44
CA ARG A 98 -2.49 9.35 8.52
C ARG A 98 -3.25 9.60 9.84
N LEU A 99 -3.60 8.53 10.56
CA LEU A 99 -4.31 8.63 11.84
C LEU A 99 -3.36 8.91 13.02
N VAL A 100 -2.05 8.91 12.79
CA VAL A 100 -1.03 9.20 13.79
C VAL A 100 -0.36 10.53 13.43
N PRO A 101 -0.53 11.59 14.25
CA PRO A 101 0.17 12.85 14.05
C PRO A 101 1.68 12.64 13.95
N ARG A 102 2.36 13.38 13.05
CA ARG A 102 3.79 13.20 12.78
C ARG A 102 4.66 13.19 14.05
N HIS A 103 4.43 14.11 14.98
CA HIS A 103 5.16 14.20 16.24
C HIS A 103 4.90 13.03 17.21
N ALA A 104 3.82 12.27 17.01
CA ALA A 104 3.42 11.14 17.83
C ALA A 104 3.73 9.78 17.18
N ARG A 105 4.35 9.78 15.99
CA ARG A 105 4.72 8.56 15.27
C ARG A 105 5.79 7.79 16.02
N ASN A 106 5.39 6.65 16.57
CA ASN A 106 6.28 5.70 17.21
C ASN A 106 5.68 4.29 17.06
N PRO A 107 6.25 3.42 16.20
CA PRO A 107 5.68 2.10 15.93
C PRO A 107 5.68 1.18 17.15
N LEU A 108 6.46 1.44 18.21
CA LEU A 108 6.39 0.69 19.47
C LEU A 108 5.07 0.89 20.22
N ARG A 109 4.39 2.01 19.96
CA ARG A 109 3.13 2.41 20.62
C ARG A 109 1.90 2.10 19.78
N VAL A 110 2.09 1.69 18.53
CA VAL A 110 1.00 1.44 17.59
C VAL A 110 0.56 -0.02 17.64
N SER A 111 -0.74 -0.26 17.52
CA SER A 111 -1.32 -1.61 17.49
C SER A 111 -2.17 -1.86 16.25
N SER A 112 -2.17 -3.10 15.78
CA SER A 112 -3.06 -3.61 14.71
C SER A 112 -4.43 -4.12 15.21
N GLU A 113 -4.74 -3.98 16.51
CA GLU A 113 -5.96 -4.53 17.13
C GLU A 113 -7.26 -4.14 16.42
N GLY A 114 -7.38 -2.89 15.96
CA GLY A 114 -8.57 -2.44 15.23
C GLY A 114 -8.81 -3.15 13.90
N VAL A 115 -7.79 -3.75 13.28
CA VAL A 115 -7.96 -4.56 12.06
C VAL A 115 -8.63 -5.89 12.40
N GLY A 116 -8.24 -6.51 13.52
CA GLY A 116 -8.92 -7.71 14.02
C GLY A 116 -10.38 -7.42 14.37
N GLU A 117 -10.66 -6.27 14.99
CA GLU A 117 -12.04 -5.83 15.26
C GLU A 117 -12.84 -5.58 13.97
N LEU A 118 -12.22 -5.10 12.87
CA LEU A 118 -12.89 -5.00 11.57
C LEU A 118 -13.18 -6.37 10.94
N ILE A 119 -12.25 -7.32 11.06
CA ILE A 119 -12.45 -8.70 10.59
C ILE A 119 -13.64 -9.32 11.34
N LEU A 120 -13.70 -9.18 12.67
CA LEU A 120 -14.82 -9.66 13.46
C LEU A 120 -16.13 -9.00 13.05
N ALA A 121 -16.15 -7.68 12.84
CA ALA A 121 -17.34 -6.97 12.36
C ALA A 121 -17.83 -7.48 10.99
N ALA A 122 -16.92 -7.81 10.07
CA ALA A 122 -17.27 -8.42 8.79
C ALA A 122 -17.83 -9.85 8.96
N LEU A 123 -17.25 -10.65 9.87
CA LEU A 123 -17.77 -11.98 10.20
C LEU A 123 -19.16 -11.90 10.84
N ASP A 124 -19.41 -10.91 11.71
CA ASP A 124 -20.72 -10.65 12.32
C ASP A 124 -21.76 -10.23 11.28
N ALA A 125 -21.31 -9.57 10.21
CA ALA A 125 -22.12 -9.24 9.05
C ALA A 125 -22.37 -10.41 8.09
N GLY A 126 -21.86 -11.61 8.38
CA GLY A 126 -22.10 -12.83 7.59
C GLY A 126 -21.05 -13.13 6.53
N ALA A 127 -19.90 -12.43 6.53
CA ALA A 127 -18.83 -12.68 5.58
C ALA A 127 -18.28 -14.10 5.72
N LYS A 128 -18.19 -14.82 4.60
CA LYS A 128 -17.53 -16.12 4.42
C LYS A 128 -16.21 -15.99 3.67
N LYS A 129 -16.02 -14.84 3.00
CA LYS A 129 -14.78 -14.46 2.33
C LYS A 129 -14.41 -13.04 2.73
N ILE A 130 -13.15 -12.83 3.10
CA ILE A 130 -12.62 -11.49 3.41
C ILE A 130 -11.38 -11.24 2.55
N THR A 131 -11.39 -10.14 1.79
CA THR A 131 -10.20 -9.58 1.16
C THR A 131 -9.69 -8.41 2.00
N LEU A 132 -8.49 -8.56 2.58
CA LEU A 132 -7.83 -7.56 3.42
C LEU A 132 -6.76 -6.78 2.64
N GLY A 133 -6.92 -5.47 2.54
CA GLY A 133 -5.87 -4.54 2.12
C GLY A 133 -4.95 -4.14 3.28
N CYS A 134 -3.64 -4.38 3.14
CA CYS A 134 -2.62 -4.15 4.17
C CYS A 134 -1.70 -2.93 3.91
N GLY A 135 -2.08 -2.03 3.02
CA GLY A 135 -1.30 -0.83 2.68
C GLY A 135 -1.48 0.31 3.69
N ASP A 136 -0.58 1.31 3.62
CA ASP A 136 -0.64 2.58 4.37
C ASP A 136 -0.82 2.48 5.89
N THR A 137 -0.37 1.40 6.51
CA THR A 137 -0.53 1.18 7.96
C THR A 137 0.50 1.92 8.82
N ALA A 138 0.13 2.26 10.05
CA ALA A 138 1.01 2.86 11.05
C ALA A 138 1.82 1.83 11.86
N ASN A 139 1.38 0.57 11.89
CA ASN A 139 1.93 -0.47 12.78
C ASN A 139 3.22 -1.10 12.21
N ASN A 140 4.00 -1.71 13.10
CA ASN A 140 4.99 -2.73 12.77
C ASN A 140 5.02 -3.77 13.91
N ASP A 141 3.84 -4.32 14.23
CA ASP A 141 3.64 -5.20 15.38
C ASP A 141 3.50 -6.68 15.00
N GLY A 142 3.78 -7.06 13.76
CA GLY A 142 3.69 -8.44 13.29
C GLY A 142 2.26 -8.96 13.21
N GLY A 143 1.24 -8.10 13.34
CA GLY A 143 -0.14 -8.54 13.55
C GLY A 143 -0.46 -9.00 14.97
N PHE A 144 0.41 -8.72 15.94
CA PHE A 144 0.20 -9.06 17.35
C PHE A 144 -1.12 -8.51 17.92
N GLY A 145 -1.42 -7.23 17.66
CA GLY A 145 -2.70 -6.64 18.06
C GLY A 145 -3.89 -7.32 17.37
N LEU A 146 -3.79 -7.51 16.05
CA LEU A 146 -4.81 -8.16 15.22
C LEU A 146 -5.13 -9.55 15.74
N ALA A 147 -4.13 -10.42 15.88
CA ALA A 147 -4.32 -11.81 16.29
C ALA A 147 -4.92 -11.91 17.71
N ARG A 148 -4.53 -11.00 18.63
CA ARG A 148 -5.15 -10.91 19.96
C ARG A 148 -6.63 -10.57 19.89
N ALA A 149 -7.03 -9.63 19.02
CA ALA A 149 -8.44 -9.34 18.81
C ALA A 149 -9.21 -10.55 18.26
N LEU A 150 -8.56 -11.39 17.44
CA LEU A 150 -9.14 -12.62 16.92
C LEU A 150 -9.14 -13.80 17.91
N GLY A 151 -8.66 -13.60 19.14
CA GLY A 151 -8.71 -14.60 20.22
C GLY A 151 -7.40 -15.36 20.49
N VAL A 152 -6.31 -15.03 19.79
CA VAL A 152 -4.99 -15.64 20.04
C VAL A 152 -4.38 -15.09 21.33
N ARG A 153 -3.90 -15.97 22.20
CA ARG A 153 -3.11 -15.59 23.38
C ARG A 153 -1.63 -15.79 23.09
N PHE A 154 -0.82 -14.83 23.51
CA PHE A 154 0.63 -14.87 23.39
C PHE A 154 1.21 -14.91 24.80
N LEU A 155 2.03 -15.91 25.09
CA LEU A 155 2.41 -16.28 26.44
C LEU A 155 3.93 -16.22 26.63
N ASP A 156 4.36 -15.73 27.79
CA ASP A 156 5.76 -15.81 28.23
C ASP A 156 6.14 -17.25 28.67
N SER A 157 7.39 -17.44 29.08
CA SER A 157 7.89 -18.75 29.55
C SER A 157 7.24 -19.25 30.85
N ARG A 158 6.46 -18.40 31.53
CA ARG A 158 5.69 -18.73 32.74
C ARG A 158 4.20 -18.95 32.42
N GLY A 159 3.81 -18.98 31.15
CA GLY A 159 2.43 -19.14 30.72
C GLY A 159 1.55 -17.91 30.94
N ARG A 160 2.13 -16.74 31.21
CA ARG A 160 1.37 -15.48 31.43
C ARG A 160 1.21 -14.74 30.11
N ALA A 161 0.07 -14.09 29.94
CA ALA A 161 -0.19 -13.29 28.75
C ALA A 161 0.80 -12.12 28.65
N LEU A 162 1.40 -11.96 27.47
CA LEU A 162 2.24 -10.82 27.17
C LEU A 162 1.44 -9.52 27.23
N GLU A 163 2.12 -8.47 27.68
CA GLU A 163 1.57 -7.13 27.57
C GLU A 163 1.29 -6.74 26.11
N PRO A 164 0.30 -5.88 25.88
CA PRO A 164 -0.12 -5.49 24.54
C PRO A 164 0.84 -4.46 23.92
N ARG A 165 2.14 -4.78 23.87
CA ARG A 165 3.22 -3.96 23.30
C ARG A 165 4.08 -4.84 22.41
N VAL A 166 4.43 -4.38 21.20
CA VAL A 166 5.25 -5.16 20.26
C VAL A 166 6.59 -5.59 20.87
N ALA A 167 7.20 -4.73 21.70
CA ALA A 167 8.46 -5.06 22.38
C ALA A 167 8.33 -6.29 23.30
N ALA A 168 7.15 -6.59 23.85
CA ALA A 168 6.95 -7.78 24.69
C ALA A 168 7.10 -9.09 23.90
N LEU A 169 7.01 -9.07 22.57
CA LEU A 169 7.21 -10.25 21.73
C LEU A 169 8.63 -10.82 21.84
N THR A 170 9.63 -10.06 22.29
CA THR A 170 10.97 -10.61 22.56
C THR A 170 10.94 -11.67 23.66
N GLU A 171 9.94 -11.64 24.55
CA GLU A 171 9.74 -12.59 25.63
C GLU A 171 8.75 -13.72 25.27
N LEU A 172 8.20 -13.70 24.04
CA LEU A 172 7.23 -14.69 23.59
C LEU A 172 7.80 -16.11 23.72
N SER A 173 7.09 -17.00 24.39
CA SER A 173 7.48 -18.41 24.51
C SER A 173 6.51 -19.34 23.80
N SER A 174 5.22 -19.01 23.77
CA SER A 174 4.22 -19.80 23.06
C SER A 174 2.99 -18.98 22.68
N ILE A 175 2.24 -19.46 21.70
CA ILE A 175 0.89 -19.00 21.37
C ILE A 175 -0.15 -20.06 21.74
N ASP A 176 -1.34 -19.60 22.09
CA ASP A 176 -2.51 -20.43 22.34
C ASP A 176 -3.69 -19.96 21.47
N LEU A 177 -4.24 -20.92 20.72
CA LEU A 177 -5.29 -20.74 19.72
C LEU A 177 -6.67 -21.18 20.22
N SER A 178 -6.79 -21.65 21.46
CA SER A 178 -8.05 -22.17 22.01
C SER A 178 -9.18 -21.13 22.06
N GLY A 179 -8.85 -19.84 22.18
CA GLY A 179 -9.79 -18.72 22.20
C GLY A 179 -10.11 -18.12 20.83
N VAL A 180 -9.54 -18.65 19.75
CA VAL A 180 -9.73 -18.11 18.39
C VAL A 180 -11.20 -18.19 17.97
N ASP A 181 -11.71 -17.14 17.33
CA ASP A 181 -13.05 -17.14 16.75
C ASP A 181 -13.24 -18.34 15.79
N PRO A 182 -14.18 -19.26 16.07
CA PRO A 182 -14.30 -20.50 15.31
C PRO A 182 -14.64 -20.28 13.84
N ARG A 183 -15.25 -19.14 13.48
CA ARG A 183 -15.58 -18.80 12.09
C ARG A 183 -14.32 -18.68 11.24
N LEU A 184 -13.18 -18.30 11.84
CA LEU A 184 -11.89 -18.14 11.16
C LEU A 184 -11.36 -19.43 10.52
N ARG A 185 -11.85 -20.61 10.94
CA ARG A 185 -11.46 -21.89 10.37
C ARG A 185 -12.13 -22.20 9.03
N ALA A 186 -13.27 -21.57 8.75
CA ALA A 186 -14.12 -21.90 7.59
C ALA A 186 -14.19 -20.78 6.53
N ILE A 187 -13.60 -19.62 6.83
CA ILE A 187 -13.58 -18.44 5.96
C ILE A 187 -12.44 -18.55 4.95
N GLU A 188 -12.71 -18.07 3.74
CA GLU A 188 -11.67 -17.71 2.78
C GLU A 188 -11.07 -16.35 3.13
N LEU A 189 -9.85 -16.34 3.67
CA LEU A 189 -9.13 -15.11 3.96
C LEU A 189 -8.08 -14.85 2.88
N GLU A 190 -8.19 -13.71 2.20
CA GLU A 190 -7.24 -13.24 1.21
C GLU A 190 -6.60 -11.95 1.70
N VAL A 191 -5.27 -11.88 1.65
CA VAL A 191 -4.52 -10.68 2.03
C VAL A 191 -3.80 -10.12 0.81
N VAL A 192 -4.12 -8.88 0.46
CA VAL A 192 -3.50 -8.15 -0.64
C VAL A 192 -2.15 -7.62 -0.16
N CYS A 193 -1.07 -8.12 -0.74
CA CYS A 193 0.29 -7.93 -0.23
C CYS A 193 1.28 -7.46 -1.30
N ASN A 194 2.39 -6.87 -0.84
CA ASN A 194 3.57 -6.66 -1.66
C ASN A 194 4.47 -7.91 -1.57
N PRO A 195 4.66 -8.72 -2.63
CA PRO A 195 5.46 -9.95 -2.54
C PRO A 195 6.91 -9.71 -2.11
N MET A 196 7.45 -8.50 -2.35
CA MET A 196 8.81 -8.13 -1.95
C MET A 196 8.95 -7.84 -0.45
N SER A 197 7.85 -7.70 0.30
CA SER A 197 7.89 -7.40 1.72
C SER A 197 8.11 -8.66 2.55
N LEU A 198 9.29 -8.78 3.17
CA LEU A 198 9.65 -9.86 4.08
C LEU A 198 9.37 -9.50 5.53
N LEU A 199 9.14 -10.51 6.38
CA LEU A 199 8.86 -10.28 7.80
C LEU A 199 10.12 -9.86 8.56
N THR A 200 11.24 -10.55 8.34
CA THR A 200 12.49 -10.37 9.10
C THR A 200 13.72 -10.29 8.19
N GLY A 201 14.89 -10.03 8.79
CA GLY A 201 16.18 -10.00 8.10
C GLY A 201 16.53 -8.62 7.53
N PRO A 202 17.63 -8.49 6.76
CA PRO A 202 18.13 -7.19 6.29
C PRO A 202 17.12 -6.38 5.47
N CYS A 203 16.24 -7.08 4.74
CA CYS A 203 15.14 -6.50 3.95
C CYS A 203 13.76 -6.68 4.63
N GLY A 204 13.73 -6.97 5.93
CA GLY A 204 12.51 -7.17 6.70
C GLY A 204 11.72 -5.88 6.92
N THR A 205 10.42 -6.02 7.18
CA THR A 205 9.50 -4.88 7.30
C THR A 205 9.94 -3.86 8.35
N SER A 206 10.53 -4.31 9.46
CA SER A 206 11.04 -3.43 10.52
C SER A 206 12.10 -2.47 9.98
N ARG A 207 13.05 -2.97 9.18
CA ARG A 207 14.18 -2.19 8.65
C ARG A 207 13.75 -1.28 7.50
N ILE A 208 12.92 -1.79 6.59
CA ILE A 208 12.52 -1.06 5.38
C ILE A 208 11.43 -0.03 5.65
N PHE A 209 10.38 -0.37 6.41
CA PHE A 209 9.17 0.47 6.47
C PHE A 209 8.99 1.23 7.78
N SER A 210 9.63 0.80 8.88
CA SER A 210 9.45 1.50 10.17
C SER A 210 10.08 2.89 10.26
N PRO A 211 11.18 3.24 9.55
CA PRO A 211 11.70 4.61 9.55
C PRO A 211 10.65 5.64 9.10
N TYR A 212 9.89 5.34 8.05
CA TYR A 212 8.77 6.18 7.58
C TYR A 212 7.61 6.29 8.59
N LYS A 213 7.57 5.36 9.56
CA LYS A 213 6.59 5.31 10.66
C LYS A 213 7.13 5.93 11.95
N GLY A 214 8.32 6.54 11.93
CA GLY A 214 8.94 7.23 13.07
C GLY A 214 9.88 6.37 13.92
N ALA A 215 10.33 5.21 13.43
CA ALA A 215 11.35 4.43 14.13
C ALA A 215 12.75 5.06 13.99
N THR A 216 13.42 5.25 15.11
CA THR A 216 14.87 5.50 15.15
C THR A 216 15.63 4.17 14.97
N PRO A 217 16.94 4.18 14.65
CA PRO A 217 17.69 2.93 14.49
C PRO A 217 17.60 1.96 15.69
N PRO A 218 17.66 2.40 16.96
CA PRO A 218 17.44 1.50 18.09
C PRO A 218 16.02 0.90 18.14
N VAL A 219 15.01 1.68 17.74
CA VAL A 219 13.63 1.19 17.66
C VAL A 219 13.49 0.13 16.57
N VAL A 220 14.17 0.30 15.43
CA VAL A 220 14.19 -0.70 14.35
C VAL A 220 14.72 -2.04 14.86
N GLU A 221 15.81 -2.06 15.63
CA GLU A 221 16.37 -3.30 16.18
C GLU A 221 15.41 -4.00 17.16
N ILE A 222 14.72 -3.25 18.02
CA ILE A 222 13.71 -3.80 18.93
C ILE A 222 12.57 -4.46 18.14
N LEU A 223 12.09 -3.79 17.09
CA LEU A 223 11.01 -4.31 16.25
C LEU A 223 11.47 -5.56 15.48
N ASP A 224 12.67 -5.56 14.90
CA ASP A 224 13.20 -6.70 14.16
C ASP A 224 13.42 -7.92 15.08
N ALA A 225 13.94 -7.72 16.29
CA ALA A 225 14.08 -8.78 17.29
C ALA A 225 12.72 -9.35 17.72
N ALA A 226 11.72 -8.49 17.96
CA ALA A 226 10.36 -8.89 18.28
C ALA A 226 9.72 -9.73 17.17
N LEU A 227 9.84 -9.31 15.91
CA LEU A 227 9.29 -10.06 14.76
C LEU A 227 10.05 -11.34 14.47
N THR A 228 11.36 -11.36 14.70
CA THR A 228 12.19 -12.58 14.60
C THR A 228 11.75 -13.61 15.63
N ARG A 229 11.51 -13.18 16.88
CA ARG A 229 11.00 -14.07 17.92
C ARG A 229 9.60 -14.57 17.61
N LEU A 230 8.71 -13.70 17.13
CA LEU A 230 7.36 -14.07 16.67
C LEU A 230 7.43 -15.15 15.58
N ALA A 231 8.22 -14.92 14.53
CA ALA A 231 8.36 -15.86 13.41
C ALA A 231 8.84 -17.24 13.89
N ALA A 232 9.86 -17.28 14.75
CA ALA A 232 10.42 -18.53 15.26
C ALA A 232 9.42 -19.33 16.12
N VAL A 233 8.68 -18.65 17.00
CA VAL A 233 7.68 -19.32 17.87
C VAL A 233 6.50 -19.83 17.05
N VAL A 234 6.01 -19.03 16.11
CA VAL A 234 4.93 -19.43 15.19
C VAL A 234 5.37 -20.65 14.39
N GLU A 235 6.53 -20.60 13.73
CA GLU A 235 7.04 -21.73 12.94
C GLU A 235 7.17 -23.01 13.78
N ALA A 236 7.72 -22.92 14.99
CA ALA A 236 7.88 -24.06 15.88
C ALA A 236 6.55 -24.70 16.33
N GLN A 237 5.48 -23.91 16.47
CA GLN A 237 4.18 -24.41 16.97
C GLN A 237 3.19 -24.78 15.88
N VAL A 238 3.16 -24.05 14.75
CA VAL A 238 2.20 -24.29 13.66
C VAL A 238 2.83 -24.90 12.41
N GLY A 239 4.16 -24.99 12.34
CA GLY A 239 4.88 -25.60 11.21
C GLY A 239 4.92 -24.75 9.94
N VAL A 240 4.58 -23.46 10.02
CA VAL A 240 4.57 -22.53 8.87
C VAL A 240 5.64 -21.47 9.06
N SER A 241 6.66 -21.48 8.18
CA SER A 241 7.72 -20.46 8.18
C SER A 241 7.29 -19.21 7.43
N VAL A 242 7.38 -18.05 8.08
CA VAL A 242 6.98 -16.74 7.52
C VAL A 242 8.09 -15.70 7.55
N ALA A 243 9.25 -16.02 8.10
CA ALA A 243 10.36 -15.10 8.28
C ALA A 243 10.78 -14.42 6.95
N THR A 244 10.96 -15.25 5.91
CA THR A 244 11.42 -14.84 4.57
C THR A 244 10.41 -15.17 3.46
N MET A 245 9.18 -15.54 3.84
CA MET A 245 8.12 -15.82 2.88
C MET A 245 7.76 -14.53 2.10
N PRO A 246 7.67 -14.59 0.75
CA PRO A 246 7.23 -13.45 -0.05
C PRO A 246 5.87 -12.93 0.41
N GLY A 247 5.78 -11.62 0.66
CA GLY A 247 4.54 -10.96 1.10
C GLY A 247 4.32 -10.93 2.60
N ALA A 248 5.00 -11.77 3.39
CA ALA A 248 4.74 -11.92 4.82
C ALA A 248 4.95 -10.63 5.64
N GLY A 249 5.83 -9.73 5.19
CA GLY A 249 6.07 -8.44 5.82
C GLY A 249 4.98 -7.38 5.59
N SER A 250 4.02 -7.64 4.69
CA SER A 250 2.98 -6.66 4.36
C SER A 250 2.12 -6.30 5.57
N GLY A 251 1.73 -5.03 5.67
CA GLY A 251 0.99 -4.52 6.84
C GLY A 251 1.80 -4.56 8.14
N GLY A 252 3.13 -4.46 8.08
CA GLY A 252 3.98 -4.56 9.26
C GLY A 252 4.02 -5.97 9.85
N GLY A 253 3.89 -6.99 9.00
CA GLY A 253 3.90 -8.41 9.36
C GLY A 253 2.53 -9.07 9.57
N MET A 254 1.44 -8.30 9.47
CA MET A 254 0.07 -8.85 9.58
C MET A 254 -0.20 -9.96 8.57
N ALA A 255 0.26 -9.79 7.33
CA ALA A 255 0.05 -10.77 6.26
C ALA A 255 0.66 -12.14 6.63
N GLY A 256 1.92 -12.17 7.06
CA GLY A 256 2.59 -13.40 7.47
C GLY A 256 1.89 -14.08 8.63
N LEU A 257 1.48 -13.33 9.65
CA LEU A 257 0.81 -13.93 10.80
C LEU A 257 -0.58 -14.48 10.45
N LEU A 258 -1.37 -13.78 9.63
CA LEU A 258 -2.65 -14.27 9.13
C LEU A 258 -2.48 -15.54 8.27
N HIS A 259 -1.43 -15.59 7.45
CA HIS A 259 -1.10 -16.78 6.68
C HIS A 259 -0.78 -17.97 7.59
N ALA A 260 0.13 -17.79 8.54
CA ALA A 260 0.57 -18.86 9.42
C ALA A 260 -0.54 -19.38 10.35
N LEU A 261 -1.39 -18.50 10.91
CA LEU A 261 -2.39 -18.90 11.91
C LEU A 261 -3.73 -19.32 11.30
N PHE A 262 -4.12 -18.72 10.17
CA PHE A 262 -5.47 -18.88 9.61
C PHE A 262 -5.47 -19.28 8.14
N GLY A 263 -4.31 -19.67 7.57
CA GLY A 263 -4.22 -20.13 6.19
C GLY A 263 -4.54 -19.05 5.15
N ALA A 264 -4.41 -17.78 5.50
CA ALA A 264 -4.73 -16.68 4.61
C ALA A 264 -3.92 -16.74 3.31
N ARG A 265 -4.57 -16.63 2.15
CA ARG A 265 -3.88 -16.56 0.86
C ARG A 265 -3.23 -15.19 0.68
N LEU A 266 -1.91 -15.16 0.50
CA LEU A 266 -1.18 -13.95 0.19
C LEU A 266 -1.24 -13.70 -1.32
N THR A 267 -1.99 -12.68 -1.73
CA THR A 267 -2.20 -12.36 -3.15
C THR A 267 -1.42 -11.10 -3.51
N PRO A 268 -0.53 -11.15 -4.52
CA PRO A 268 0.18 -9.97 -4.98
C PRO A 268 -0.79 -8.86 -5.36
N ARG A 269 -0.58 -7.66 -4.81
CA ARG A 269 -1.48 -6.50 -5.00
C ARG A 269 -1.81 -6.21 -6.45
N PHE A 270 -0.85 -6.34 -7.35
CA PHE A 270 -1.04 -6.06 -8.76
C PHE A 270 -1.75 -7.18 -9.51
N GLU A 271 -1.72 -8.43 -9.04
CA GLU A 271 -2.54 -9.47 -9.68
C GLU A 271 -4.02 -9.23 -9.43
N LEU A 272 -4.39 -8.88 -8.18
CA LEU A 272 -5.77 -8.59 -7.82
C LEU A 272 -6.31 -7.31 -8.49
N ILE A 273 -5.46 -6.28 -8.58
CA ILE A 273 -5.83 -5.00 -9.20
C ILE A 273 -5.84 -5.11 -10.72
N LEU A 274 -4.84 -5.73 -11.34
CA LEU A 274 -4.68 -5.74 -12.81
C LEU A 274 -5.48 -6.84 -13.50
N GLY A 275 -5.89 -7.90 -12.78
CA GLY A 275 -6.94 -8.81 -13.27
C GLY A 275 -8.29 -8.10 -13.43
N ARG A 276 -8.46 -6.91 -12.83
CA ARG A 276 -9.71 -6.12 -12.84
C ARG A 276 -9.59 -4.76 -13.52
N LEU A 277 -8.37 -4.26 -13.76
CA LEU A 277 -8.12 -2.97 -14.41
C LEU A 277 -7.52 -3.15 -15.83
N PRO A 278 -7.99 -2.40 -16.84
CA PRO A 278 -7.55 -2.55 -18.23
C PRO A 278 -6.18 -1.91 -18.51
N LEU A 279 -5.22 -1.98 -17.58
CA LEU A 279 -3.92 -1.29 -17.70
C LEU A 279 -3.11 -1.79 -18.90
N ASP A 280 -2.98 -3.10 -19.04
CA ASP A 280 -2.19 -3.70 -20.12
C ASP A 280 -2.76 -3.39 -21.51
N ALA A 281 -4.09 -3.40 -21.64
CA ALA A 281 -4.79 -3.04 -22.86
C ALA A 281 -4.63 -1.54 -23.17
N ALA A 282 -4.78 -0.68 -22.15
CA ALA A 282 -4.60 0.76 -22.32
C ALA A 282 -3.15 1.12 -22.69
N LEU A 283 -2.16 0.45 -22.09
CA LEU A 283 -0.74 0.66 -22.40
C LEU A 283 -0.38 0.20 -23.82
N ALA A 284 -1.04 -0.82 -24.38
CA ALA A 284 -0.76 -1.29 -25.74
C ALA A 284 -1.04 -0.23 -26.81
N GLU A 285 -1.93 0.72 -26.51
CA GLU A 285 -2.33 1.80 -27.41
C GLU A 285 -1.75 3.17 -27.02
N ALA A 286 -0.96 3.23 -25.95
CA ALA A 286 -0.50 4.48 -25.36
C ALA A 286 0.72 5.05 -26.07
N ASP A 287 0.75 6.36 -26.21
CA ASP A 287 1.93 7.13 -26.60
C ASP A 287 2.87 7.38 -25.42
N VAL A 288 2.29 7.53 -24.23
CA VAL A 288 2.98 7.84 -22.97
C VAL A 288 2.11 7.43 -21.80
N ALA A 289 2.74 7.00 -20.71
CA ALA A 289 2.09 6.79 -19.42
C ALA A 289 2.58 7.80 -18.37
N PHE A 290 1.65 8.33 -17.59
CA PHE A 290 1.94 9.04 -16.34
C PHE A 290 1.61 8.14 -15.16
N THR A 291 2.52 8.10 -14.19
CA THR A 291 2.29 7.47 -12.88
C THR A 291 2.76 8.44 -11.79
N GLY A 292 2.60 8.06 -10.53
CA GLY A 292 2.99 8.90 -9.42
C GLY A 292 2.59 8.36 -8.07
N GLU A 293 3.32 8.79 -7.05
CA GLU A 293 3.00 8.55 -5.64
C GLU A 293 3.66 9.62 -4.77
N GLY A 294 3.42 9.54 -3.45
CA GLY A 294 3.96 10.53 -2.50
C GLY A 294 5.49 10.69 -2.54
N ALA A 295 6.23 9.61 -2.76
CA ALA A 295 7.68 9.66 -2.87
C ALA A 295 8.23 8.49 -3.71
N ILE A 296 9.26 8.78 -4.51
CA ILE A 296 10.09 7.78 -5.19
C ILE A 296 11.47 7.75 -4.54
N ASP A 297 11.88 6.56 -4.11
CA ASP A 297 13.14 6.27 -3.44
C ASP A 297 13.59 4.83 -3.74
N GLU A 298 14.67 4.37 -3.11
CA GLU A 298 15.20 3.01 -3.21
C GLU A 298 14.19 1.89 -2.94
N THR A 299 13.11 2.15 -2.21
CA THR A 299 12.06 1.15 -1.92
C THR A 299 11.03 1.05 -3.05
N THR A 300 11.05 1.97 -4.01
CA THR A 300 10.10 1.98 -5.15
C THR A 300 10.25 0.76 -6.02
N VAL A 301 11.50 0.35 -6.28
CA VAL A 301 11.82 -0.84 -7.08
C VAL A 301 11.46 -2.14 -6.36
N MET A 302 11.09 -2.08 -5.08
CA MET A 302 10.55 -3.20 -4.31
C MET A 302 9.03 -3.37 -4.54
N GLY A 303 8.56 -3.06 -5.75
CA GLY A 303 7.19 -3.33 -6.16
C GLY A 303 6.17 -2.24 -5.80
N LYS A 304 6.52 -0.96 -5.71
CA LYS A 304 5.50 0.12 -5.61
C LYS A 304 4.80 0.36 -6.96
N VAL A 305 3.73 1.15 -6.95
CA VAL A 305 2.92 1.42 -8.15
C VAL A 305 3.73 2.01 -9.31
N PRO A 306 4.59 3.03 -9.13
CA PRO A 306 5.40 3.55 -10.23
C PRO A 306 6.28 2.49 -10.88
N TYR A 307 6.85 1.59 -10.09
CA TYR A 307 7.67 0.48 -10.59
C TYR A 307 6.86 -0.48 -11.46
N GLU A 308 5.68 -0.92 -11.02
CA GLU A 308 4.91 -1.89 -11.79
C GLU A 308 4.35 -1.29 -13.10
N VAL A 309 3.90 -0.04 -13.06
CA VAL A 309 3.47 0.68 -14.28
C VAL A 309 4.64 0.80 -15.26
N ALA A 310 5.82 1.20 -14.77
CA ALA A 310 7.03 1.32 -15.59
C ALA A 310 7.45 -0.01 -16.20
N ARG A 311 7.48 -1.10 -15.42
CA ARG A 311 7.84 -2.44 -15.89
C ARG A 311 6.94 -2.92 -17.02
N ARG A 312 5.62 -2.69 -16.91
CA ARG A 312 4.63 -3.11 -17.91
C ARG A 312 4.63 -2.23 -19.16
N ALA A 313 4.86 -0.93 -18.99
CA ALA A 313 4.98 0.02 -20.09
C ALA A 313 6.27 -0.24 -20.89
N ALA A 314 7.38 -0.54 -20.22
CA ALA A 314 8.65 -0.88 -20.85
C ALA A 314 8.54 -2.13 -21.75
N ALA A 315 7.78 -3.14 -21.33
CA ALA A 315 7.50 -4.33 -22.15
C ALA A 315 6.77 -4.00 -23.47
N ARG A 316 6.24 -2.79 -23.62
CA ARG A 316 5.52 -2.28 -24.79
C ARG A 316 6.23 -1.09 -25.45
N GLY A 317 7.42 -0.71 -24.97
CA GLY A 317 8.14 0.47 -25.45
C GLY A 317 7.47 1.80 -25.12
N VAL A 318 6.54 1.84 -24.17
CA VAL A 318 5.82 3.07 -23.79
C VAL A 318 6.63 3.85 -22.76
N PRO A 319 6.95 5.14 -22.99
CA PRO A 319 7.67 5.95 -22.02
C PRO A 319 6.80 6.27 -20.80
N VAL A 320 7.41 6.24 -19.61
CA VAL A 320 6.74 6.51 -18.33
C VAL A 320 7.31 7.74 -17.64
N ILE A 321 6.44 8.70 -17.34
CA ILE A 321 6.79 9.88 -16.54
C ILE A 321 6.18 9.72 -15.14
N ALA A 322 7.04 9.63 -14.12
CA ALA A 322 6.66 9.57 -12.73
C ALA A 322 6.58 10.99 -12.14
N LEU A 323 5.38 11.40 -11.70
CA LEU A 323 5.14 12.66 -11.02
C LEU A 323 5.06 12.39 -9.51
N VAL A 324 5.96 12.96 -8.71
CA VAL A 324 6.18 12.48 -7.34
C VAL A 324 6.24 13.61 -6.33
N GLY A 325 5.68 13.41 -5.14
CA GLY A 325 5.72 14.43 -4.09
C GLY A 325 7.15 14.75 -3.63
N GLN A 326 8.00 13.72 -3.53
CA GLN A 326 9.39 13.83 -3.13
C GLN A 326 10.27 12.84 -3.90
N VAL A 327 11.50 13.25 -4.19
CA VAL A 327 12.55 12.36 -4.71
C VAL A 327 13.50 12.07 -3.54
N GLY A 328 13.53 10.81 -3.12
CA GLY A 328 14.42 10.31 -2.08
C GLY A 328 15.68 9.66 -2.65
N PRO A 329 16.61 9.24 -1.77
CA PRO A 329 17.81 8.51 -2.18
C PRO A 329 17.47 7.24 -2.96
N GLY A 330 18.23 6.94 -4.01
CA GLY A 330 18.06 5.72 -4.81
C GLY A 330 16.94 5.77 -5.85
N ALA A 331 16.25 6.91 -6.00
CA ALA A 331 15.16 7.09 -6.97
C ALA A 331 15.58 6.76 -8.41
N GLU A 332 16.82 7.09 -8.76
CA GLU A 332 17.41 6.88 -10.09
C GLU A 332 17.44 5.40 -10.51
N ARG A 333 17.43 4.46 -9.56
CA ARG A 333 17.33 3.02 -9.85
C ARG A 333 16.06 2.67 -10.62
N SER A 334 15.01 3.48 -10.47
CA SER A 334 13.74 3.28 -11.19
C SER A 334 13.88 3.41 -12.71
N HIS A 335 14.92 4.11 -13.20
CA HIS A 335 15.19 4.20 -14.64
C HIS A 335 15.53 2.84 -15.26
N ALA A 336 16.26 1.99 -14.53
CA ALA A 336 16.58 0.63 -14.97
C ALA A 336 15.33 -0.27 -15.10
N HIS A 337 14.20 0.16 -14.55
CA HIS A 337 12.93 -0.56 -14.56
C HIS A 337 11.85 0.10 -15.44
N GLY A 338 12.24 1.03 -16.33
CA GLY A 338 11.35 1.59 -17.35
C GLY A 338 10.79 2.97 -17.04
N VAL A 339 11.14 3.60 -15.90
CA VAL A 339 10.79 5.00 -15.66
C VAL A 339 11.64 5.88 -16.57
N THR A 340 11.01 6.60 -17.49
CA THR A 340 11.70 7.49 -18.43
C THR A 340 12.13 8.78 -17.75
N ALA A 341 11.27 9.38 -16.94
CA ALA A 341 11.54 10.63 -16.24
C ALA A 341 10.89 10.66 -14.85
N ILE A 342 11.56 11.29 -13.90
CA ILE A 342 11.06 11.54 -12.54
C ILE A 342 10.94 13.05 -12.36
N LEU A 343 9.74 13.54 -12.03
CA LEU A 343 9.45 14.96 -11.88
C LEU A 343 8.84 15.24 -10.48
N PRO A 344 9.54 15.97 -9.60
CA PRO A 344 9.00 16.33 -8.29
C PRO A 344 7.87 17.36 -8.37
N LEU A 345 6.96 17.33 -7.39
CA LEU A 345 5.87 18.30 -7.26
C LEU A 345 6.36 19.56 -6.53
N GLY A 346 6.65 20.62 -7.31
CA GLY A 346 6.94 21.94 -6.79
C GLY A 346 8.41 22.19 -6.46
N ARG A 347 8.67 23.22 -5.63
CA ARG A 347 10.02 23.65 -5.21
C ARG A 347 10.33 23.09 -3.81
N ASP A 348 11.56 22.66 -3.58
CA ASP A 348 12.01 21.87 -2.42
C ASP A 348 11.97 22.58 -1.05
N GLU A 349 11.48 23.82 -0.95
CA GLU A 349 11.62 24.65 0.26
C GLU A 349 10.30 24.99 0.99
N ARG A 350 9.17 24.40 0.62
CA ARG A 350 7.89 24.67 1.30
C ARG A 350 7.66 23.78 2.53
N PRO A 351 7.01 24.31 3.60
CA PRO A 351 6.53 23.49 4.69
C PRO A 351 5.65 22.33 4.19
N ILE A 352 5.77 21.16 4.82
CA ILE A 352 5.06 19.95 4.37
C ILE A 352 3.54 20.15 4.32
N GLU A 353 2.95 20.88 5.27
CA GLU A 353 1.49 21.12 5.25
C GLU A 353 1.06 21.91 4.02
N GLU A 354 1.90 22.83 3.55
CA GLU A 354 1.62 23.61 2.34
C GLU A 354 1.79 22.76 1.07
N ALA A 355 2.81 21.91 1.03
CA ALA A 355 3.03 20.97 -0.06
C ALA A 355 1.84 19.99 -0.19
N LEU A 356 1.38 19.41 0.91
CA LEU A 356 0.23 18.49 0.92
C LEU A 356 -1.06 19.18 0.45
N ARG A 357 -1.28 20.45 0.81
CA ARG A 357 -2.47 21.23 0.41
C ARG A 357 -2.44 21.61 -1.06
N SER A 358 -1.25 21.92 -1.59
CA SER A 358 -1.05 22.38 -2.97
C SER A 358 -0.90 21.25 -3.98
N ALA A 359 -0.71 20.01 -3.52
CA ALA A 359 -0.39 18.84 -4.34
C ALA A 359 -1.27 18.68 -5.58
N ARG A 360 -2.59 18.91 -5.48
CA ARG A 360 -3.51 18.82 -6.63
C ARG A 360 -3.14 19.80 -7.74
N ALA A 361 -2.92 21.07 -7.38
CA ALA A 361 -2.58 22.11 -8.34
C ALA A 361 -1.17 21.90 -8.90
N ASP A 362 -0.24 21.47 -8.05
CA ASP A 362 1.15 21.21 -8.41
C ASP A 362 1.24 20.03 -9.39
N LEU A 363 0.52 18.94 -9.12
CA LEU A 363 0.44 17.76 -9.98
C LEU A 363 -0.11 18.09 -11.37
N ALA A 364 -1.17 18.90 -11.44
CA ALA A 364 -1.71 19.36 -12.72
C ALA A 364 -0.71 20.22 -13.50
N ARG A 365 0.01 21.13 -12.84
CA ARG A 365 1.02 21.98 -13.50
C ARG A 365 2.22 21.15 -13.99
N THR A 366 2.72 20.22 -13.18
CA THR A 366 3.84 19.36 -13.58
C THR A 366 3.45 18.45 -14.76
N ALA A 367 2.24 17.87 -14.75
CA ALA A 367 1.72 17.10 -15.88
C ALA A 367 1.58 17.94 -17.16
N GLU A 368 1.14 19.19 -17.06
CA GLU A 368 1.09 20.13 -18.19
C GLU A 368 2.48 20.36 -18.79
N HIS A 369 3.47 20.72 -17.96
CA HIS A 369 4.83 20.96 -18.42
C HIS A 369 5.46 19.73 -19.06
N ALA A 370 5.30 18.55 -18.44
CA ALA A 370 5.76 17.29 -19.00
C ALA A 370 5.13 17.01 -20.38
N THR A 371 3.82 17.25 -20.52
CA THR A 371 3.10 17.09 -21.79
C THR A 371 3.62 18.06 -22.84
N ARG A 372 3.89 19.33 -22.49
CA ARG A 372 4.48 20.31 -23.42
C ARG A 372 5.86 19.88 -23.91
N LEU A 373 6.70 19.34 -23.03
CA LEU A 373 8.02 18.81 -23.39
C LEU A 373 7.92 17.64 -24.38
N LEU A 374 7.00 16.71 -24.15
CA LEU A 374 6.73 15.60 -25.07
C LEU A 374 6.29 16.09 -26.46
N LEU A 375 5.37 17.06 -26.51
CA LEU A 375 4.91 17.64 -27.76
C LEU A 375 6.05 18.36 -28.51
N ALA A 376 6.92 19.07 -27.79
CA ALA A 376 8.09 19.71 -28.38
C ALA A 376 9.06 18.69 -28.99
N SER A 377 9.33 17.59 -28.29
CA SER A 377 10.16 16.48 -28.80
C SER A 377 9.58 15.86 -30.07
N ARG A 378 8.27 15.57 -30.10
CA ARG A 378 7.58 15.07 -31.32
C ARG A 378 7.66 16.04 -32.49
N ARG A 379 7.64 17.36 -32.23
CA ARG A 379 7.79 18.37 -33.29
C ARG A 379 9.19 18.33 -33.91
N VAL A 380 10.23 18.17 -33.09
CA VAL A 380 11.62 18.04 -33.56
C VAL A 380 11.79 16.79 -34.42
N GLU A 381 11.23 15.65 -34.02
CA GLU A 381 11.29 14.40 -34.79
C GLU A 381 10.61 14.56 -36.16
N ARG A 382 9.39 15.11 -36.20
CA ARG A 382 8.68 15.36 -37.47
C ARG A 382 9.45 16.30 -38.41
N GLN A 383 10.12 17.30 -37.86
CA GLN A 383 10.96 18.21 -38.66
C GLN A 383 12.16 17.49 -39.28
N ARG A 384 12.78 16.56 -38.53
CA ARG A 384 13.89 15.73 -39.05
C ARG A 384 13.44 14.75 -40.12
N GLU A 385 12.30 14.09 -39.92
CA GLU A 385 11.71 13.19 -40.92
C GLU A 385 11.34 13.93 -42.20
N ALA A 386 10.78 15.15 -42.08
CA ALA A 386 10.45 15.98 -43.23
C ALA A 386 11.70 16.50 -43.98
N ALA A 387 12.82 16.73 -43.27
CA ALA A 387 14.08 17.14 -43.89
C ALA A 387 14.87 15.98 -44.51
N SER A 388 14.49 14.73 -44.22
CA SER A 388 15.15 13.51 -44.72
C SER A 388 14.41 12.86 -45.89
N ARG A 389 13.28 13.46 -46.32
CA ARG A 389 12.52 13.13 -47.53
C ARG A 389 12.76 14.21 -48.56
#